data_AF-A0A7Y3FW48-F1
#
_entry.id   AF-A0A7Y3FW48-F1
#
_cell.length_a   1.000
_cell.length_b   1.000
_cell.length_c   1.000
_cell.angle_alpha   90.00
_cell.angle_beta   90.00
_cell.angle_gamma   90.00
#
_symmetry.space_group_name_H-M   'P 1'
#
loop_
_entity.id
_entity.type
_entity.pdbx_description
1 polymer ?
#
loop_
_entity_poly.entity_id
_entity_poly.type
_entity_poly.pdbx_seq_one_letter_code
_entity_poly.pdbx_strand_id
1 'polypeptide(L)'
;MLKKILKLAGLTIVILTLGLIIYGWHLSVKVENRFAGRRWSIPSTVFSDITILYPGQRINRALFNKKLKNLGYREVSHNPLKKGEMKTTPPEIDIYLHDLKMPSVTREGFPVKIRFSQNKIESINRGASARWFQF
;
A
#
# COMPACT_ATOMS: atom_id res chain seq x y z
N MET A 1 -14.86 -43.70 55.81
CA MET A 1 -14.74 -44.10 54.37
C MET A 1 -14.72 -42.89 53.43
N LEU A 2 -15.53 -41.85 53.69
CA LEU A 2 -15.62 -40.62 52.89
C LEU A 2 -14.29 -39.86 52.64
N LYS A 3 -13.43 -39.72 53.67
CA LYS A 3 -12.11 -39.06 53.53
C LYS A 3 -11.16 -39.77 52.55
N LYS A 4 -11.28 -41.10 52.39
CA LYS A 4 -10.46 -41.87 51.43
C LYS A 4 -10.95 -41.65 50.00
N ILE A 5 -12.27 -41.58 49.81
CA ILE A 5 -12.91 -41.30 48.52
C ILE A 5 -12.55 -39.88 48.06
N LEU A 6 -12.57 -38.89 48.96
CA LEU A 6 -12.19 -37.51 48.64
C LEU A 6 -10.71 -37.38 48.22
N LYS A 7 -9.81 -38.12 48.88
CA LYS A 7 -8.39 -38.19 48.49
C LYS A 7 -8.20 -38.85 47.12
N LEU A 8 -8.94 -39.94 46.84
CA LEU A 8 -8.88 -40.62 45.54
C LEU A 8 -9.40 -39.71 44.42
N ALA A 9 -10.52 -39.02 44.64
CA ALA A 9 -11.10 -38.07 43.70
C ALA A 9 -10.18 -36.87 43.45
N GLY A 10 -9.52 -36.35 44.49
CA GLY A 10 -8.51 -35.30 44.32
C GLY A 10 -7.33 -35.79 43.47
N LEU A 11 -6.85 -37.01 43.71
CA LEU A 11 -5.75 -37.60 42.95
C LEU A 11 -6.10 -37.81 41.47
N THR A 12 -7.31 -38.28 41.16
CA THR A 12 -7.75 -38.45 39.77
C THR A 12 -7.87 -37.13 39.03
N ILE A 13 -8.37 -36.07 39.69
CA ILE A 13 -8.43 -34.72 39.12
C ILE A 13 -7.02 -34.19 38.83
N VAL A 14 -6.07 -34.37 39.77
CA VAL A 14 -4.67 -33.95 39.56
C VAL A 14 -4.05 -34.67 38.36
N ILE A 15 -4.26 -35.97 38.21
CA ILE A 15 -3.75 -36.74 37.07
C ILE A 15 -4.36 -36.26 35.74
N LEU A 16 -5.67 -36.00 35.71
CA LEU A 16 -6.38 -35.46 34.55
C LEU A 16 -5.86 -34.08 34.14
N THR A 17 -5.68 -33.19 35.12
CA THR A 17 -5.15 -31.84 34.86
C THR A 17 -3.73 -31.88 34.32
N LEU A 18 -2.87 -32.76 34.85
CA LEU A 18 -1.51 -32.91 34.38
C LEU A 18 -1.46 -33.45 32.95
N GLY A 19 -2.33 -34.41 32.61
CA GLY A 19 -2.47 -34.93 31.25
C GLY A 19 -2.91 -33.85 30.24
N LEU A 20 -3.87 -33.00 30.62
CA LEU A 20 -4.32 -31.87 29.81
C LEU A 20 -3.21 -30.85 29.55
N ILE A 21 -2.39 -30.54 30.57
CA ILE A 21 -1.27 -29.60 30.45
C ILE A 21 -0.22 -30.16 29.46
N ILE A 22 0.16 -31.42 29.60
CA ILE A 22 1.13 -32.08 28.71
C ILE A 22 0.62 -32.11 27.27
N TYR A 23 -0.65 -32.46 27.08
CA TYR A 23 -1.29 -32.50 25.77
C TYR A 23 -1.37 -31.10 25.13
N GLY A 24 -1.76 -30.10 25.91
CA GLY A 24 -1.81 -28.70 25.47
C GLY A 24 -0.45 -28.17 25.03
N TRP A 25 0.62 -28.48 25.79
CA TRP A 25 1.98 -28.10 25.40
C TRP A 25 2.40 -28.78 24.10
N HIS A 26 2.20 -30.10 23.97
CA HIS A 26 2.55 -30.81 22.74
C HIS A 26 1.82 -30.24 21.50
N LEU A 27 0.54 -29.88 21.66
CA LEU A 27 -0.23 -29.23 20.60
C LEU A 27 0.32 -27.83 20.28
N SER A 28 0.66 -27.04 21.31
CA SER A 28 1.23 -25.71 21.14
C SER A 28 2.57 -25.75 20.39
N VAL A 29 3.49 -26.66 20.72
CA VAL A 29 4.77 -26.82 19.99
C VAL A 29 4.55 -27.24 18.55
N LYS A 30 3.60 -28.15 18.28
CA LYS A 30 3.29 -28.59 16.91
C LYS A 30 2.66 -27.46 16.08
N VAL A 31 1.81 -26.64 16.68
CA VAL A 31 1.23 -25.44 16.08
C VAL A 31 2.33 -24.42 15.80
N GLU A 32 3.14 -24.07 16.80
CA GLU A 32 4.25 -23.12 16.67
C GLU A 32 5.18 -23.52 15.53
N ASN A 33 5.62 -24.79 15.47
CA ASN A 33 6.51 -25.26 14.40
C ASN A 33 5.87 -25.19 13.00
N ARG A 34 4.57 -25.48 12.88
CA ARG A 34 3.87 -25.41 11.60
C ARG A 34 3.57 -23.97 11.16
N PHE A 35 3.43 -23.05 12.11
CA PHE A 35 3.09 -21.66 11.84
C PHE A 35 4.26 -20.66 11.93
N ALA A 36 5.42 -21.07 12.47
CA ALA A 36 6.65 -20.28 12.49
C ALA A 36 7.36 -20.26 11.13
N GLY A 37 7.05 -21.22 10.25
CA GLY A 37 7.52 -21.25 8.86
C GLY A 37 6.80 -20.24 7.97
N ARG A 38 7.30 -18.99 7.95
CA ARG A 38 7.15 -18.03 6.84
C ARG A 38 5.69 -17.70 6.46
N ARG A 39 4.98 -16.99 7.36
CA ARG A 39 3.62 -16.47 7.14
C ARG A 39 3.46 -15.43 6.02
N TRP A 40 4.54 -14.96 5.38
CA TRP A 40 4.44 -13.99 4.29
C TRP A 40 5.01 -14.60 3.01
N SER A 41 4.09 -15.02 2.14
CA SER A 41 4.32 -14.97 0.69
C SER A 41 4.74 -13.53 0.39
N ILE A 42 5.98 -13.35 -0.08
CA ILE A 42 6.40 -12.07 -0.62
C ILE A 42 5.49 -11.86 -1.83
N PRO A 43 4.54 -10.91 -1.83
CA PRO A 43 3.84 -10.60 -3.06
C PRO A 43 4.91 -10.01 -3.96
N SER A 44 5.26 -10.72 -5.03
CA SER A 44 5.98 -10.09 -6.13
C SER A 44 5.07 -8.96 -6.62
N THR A 45 5.30 -7.75 -6.14
CA THR A 45 4.57 -6.56 -6.58
C THR A 45 5.01 -6.32 -8.02
N VAL A 46 4.19 -6.77 -8.96
CA VAL A 46 4.45 -6.59 -10.38
C VAL A 46 4.07 -5.14 -10.72
N PHE A 47 5.07 -4.28 -10.80
CA PHE A 47 4.88 -2.91 -11.27
C PHE A 47 4.66 -2.92 -12.78
N SER A 48 3.52 -2.38 -13.20
CA SER A 48 3.11 -2.28 -14.60
C SER A 48 3.77 -1.08 -15.28
N ASP A 49 5.02 -1.26 -15.69
CA ASP A 49 5.77 -0.40 -16.63
C ASP A 49 5.94 1.10 -16.26
N ILE A 50 7.21 1.52 -16.15
CA ILE A 50 7.58 2.91 -15.82
C ILE A 50 7.48 3.77 -17.08
N THR A 51 6.56 4.74 -17.08
CA THR A 51 6.45 5.69 -18.19
C THR A 51 7.31 6.91 -17.95
N ILE A 52 8.40 7.02 -18.70
CA ILE A 52 9.27 8.19 -18.70
C ILE A 52 8.61 9.27 -19.57
N LEU A 53 8.50 10.49 -19.02
CA LEU A 53 7.98 11.67 -19.72
C LEU A 53 9.07 12.71 -19.83
N TYR A 54 9.20 13.31 -21.02
CA TYR A 54 10.17 14.38 -21.26
C TYR A 54 9.59 15.46 -22.19
N PRO A 55 10.01 16.73 -22.03
CA PRO A 55 9.68 17.79 -22.98
C PRO A 55 10.18 17.39 -24.37
N GLY A 56 9.35 17.54 -25.39
CA GLY A 56 9.67 17.08 -26.73
C GLY A 56 8.93 15.81 -27.18
N GLN A 57 8.39 15.04 -26.23
CA GLN A 57 7.77 13.76 -26.54
C GLN A 57 6.39 13.93 -27.21
N ARG A 58 6.16 13.21 -28.32
CA ARG A 58 4.82 13.10 -28.93
C ARG A 58 3.97 12.15 -28.10
N ILE A 59 2.79 12.59 -27.64
CA ILE A 59 1.92 11.79 -26.78
C ILE A 59 0.46 12.04 -27.12
N ASN A 60 -0.33 10.98 -27.19
CA ASN A 60 -1.76 11.07 -27.37
C ASN A 60 -2.44 11.44 -26.05
N ARG A 61 -3.04 12.63 -26.00
CA ARG A 61 -3.66 13.18 -24.78
C ARG A 61 -4.78 12.30 -24.22
N ALA A 62 -5.61 11.71 -25.09
CA ALA A 62 -6.72 10.86 -24.65
C ALA A 62 -6.20 9.57 -24.00
N LEU A 63 -5.19 8.92 -24.60
CA LEU A 63 -4.57 7.73 -24.03
C LEU A 63 -3.80 8.05 -22.75
N PHE A 64 -3.13 9.20 -22.68
CA PHE A 64 -2.43 9.65 -21.48
C PHE A 64 -3.39 9.85 -20.30
N ASN A 65 -4.51 10.55 -20.52
CA ASN A 65 -5.54 10.75 -19.50
C ASN A 65 -6.15 9.42 -19.04
N LYS A 66 -6.42 8.51 -19.99
CA LYS A 66 -6.92 7.17 -19.65
C LYS A 66 -5.90 6.38 -18.82
N LYS A 67 -4.61 6.48 -19.16
CA LYS A 67 -3.53 5.84 -18.38
C LYS A 67 -3.45 6.38 -16.96
N LEU A 68 -3.54 7.70 -16.78
CA LEU A 68 -3.57 8.32 -15.45
C LEU A 68 -4.78 7.83 -14.63
N LYS A 69 -5.98 7.77 -15.23
CA LYS A 69 -7.17 7.21 -14.57
C LYS A 69 -6.96 5.75 -14.14
N ASN A 70 -6.36 4.92 -15.00
CA ASN A 70 -6.03 3.53 -14.67
C ASN A 70 -4.98 3.41 -13.54
N LEU A 71 -4.07 4.38 -13.41
CA LEU A 71 -3.12 4.46 -12.31
C LEU A 71 -3.74 4.98 -11.00
N GLY A 72 -5.05 5.19 -10.96
CA GLY A 72 -5.78 5.64 -9.78
C GLY A 72 -5.81 7.16 -9.59
N TYR A 73 -5.42 7.96 -10.59
CA TYR A 73 -5.57 9.41 -10.53
C TYR A 73 -7.02 9.83 -10.75
N ARG A 74 -7.51 10.72 -9.89
CA ARG A 74 -8.90 11.18 -9.88
C ARG A 74 -8.99 12.58 -10.45
N GLU A 75 -9.95 12.79 -11.33
CA GLU A 75 -10.19 14.09 -11.96
C GLU A 75 -11.02 14.98 -11.03
N VAL A 76 -10.52 16.19 -10.77
CA VAL A 76 -11.16 17.19 -9.90
C VAL A 76 -11.31 18.53 -10.62
N SER A 77 -12.38 19.26 -10.31
CA SER A 77 -12.63 20.58 -10.90
C SER A 77 -11.81 21.70 -10.25
N HIS A 78 -11.40 21.50 -8.99
CA HIS A 78 -10.54 22.41 -8.25
C HIS A 78 -9.05 22.10 -8.49
N ASN A 79 -8.15 22.98 -8.05
CA ASN A 79 -6.72 22.70 -8.18
C ASN A 79 -6.34 21.49 -7.34
N PRO A 80 -5.51 20.56 -7.84
CA PRO A 80 -5.12 19.36 -7.10
C PRO A 80 -4.42 19.73 -5.77
N LEU A 81 -5.04 19.37 -4.64
CA LEU A 81 -4.50 19.64 -3.30
C LEU A 81 -3.96 18.36 -2.65
N LYS A 82 -4.48 17.20 -3.05
CA LYS A 82 -4.10 15.89 -2.49
C LYS A 82 -3.41 15.03 -3.53
N LYS A 83 -2.48 14.18 -3.06
CA LYS A 83 -1.80 13.17 -3.88
C LYS A 83 -2.84 12.29 -4.60
N GLY A 84 -2.65 12.10 -5.90
CA GLY A 84 -3.57 11.35 -6.75
C GLY A 84 -4.68 12.18 -7.38
N GLU A 85 -4.79 13.48 -7.08
CA GLU A 85 -5.71 14.37 -7.79
C GLU A 85 -5.08 14.91 -9.07
N MET A 86 -5.90 15.07 -10.10
CA MET A 86 -5.52 15.72 -11.35
C MET A 86 -6.64 16.62 -11.85
N LYS A 87 -6.27 17.68 -12.55
CA LYS A 87 -7.18 18.59 -13.24
C LYS A 87 -6.73 18.73 -14.69
N THR A 88 -7.60 18.37 -15.61
CA THR A 88 -7.37 18.52 -17.04
C THR A 88 -7.91 19.88 -17.48
N THR A 89 -7.06 20.78 -17.98
CA THR A 89 -7.50 22.09 -18.50
C THR A 89 -6.73 22.39 -19.79
N PRO A 90 -7.26 22.08 -20.98
CA PRO A 90 -6.53 22.27 -22.23
C PRO A 90 -5.94 23.69 -22.36
N PRO A 91 -4.65 23.85 -22.72
CA PRO A 91 -3.69 22.84 -23.18
C PRO A 91 -2.83 22.21 -22.06
N GLU A 92 -3.20 22.39 -20.80
CA GLU A 92 -2.45 22.00 -19.61
C GLU A 92 -3.10 20.84 -18.84
N ILE A 93 -2.31 20.17 -18.02
CA ILE A 93 -2.77 19.22 -17.01
C ILE A 93 -2.00 19.49 -15.72
N ASP A 94 -2.74 19.76 -14.65
CA ASP A 94 -2.21 19.87 -13.30
C ASP A 94 -2.40 18.52 -12.60
N ILE A 95 -1.33 17.94 -12.03
CA ILE A 95 -1.35 16.63 -11.39
C ILE A 95 -0.63 16.71 -10.06
N TYR A 96 -1.22 16.20 -8.99
CA TYR A 96 -0.49 15.92 -7.76
C TYR A 96 -0.07 14.45 -7.78
N LEU A 97 1.23 14.19 -8.00
CA LEU A 97 1.75 12.82 -8.10
C LEU A 97 1.57 12.05 -6.79
N HIS A 98 1.35 10.74 -6.90
CA HIS A 98 1.47 9.83 -5.76
C HIS A 98 2.91 9.74 -5.27
N ASP A 99 3.07 9.29 -4.02
CA ASP A 99 4.37 8.87 -3.51
C ASP A 99 4.84 7.66 -4.30
N LEU A 100 6.09 7.72 -4.75
CA LEU A 100 6.76 6.59 -5.38
C LEU A 100 7.55 5.85 -4.30
N LYS A 101 7.13 4.62 -4.00
CA LYS A 101 7.84 3.70 -3.11
C LYS A 101 8.25 2.47 -3.92
N MET A 102 9.47 2.49 -4.43
CA MET A 102 10.11 1.36 -5.11
C MET A 102 11.35 0.93 -4.32
N PRO A 103 11.76 -0.35 -4.39
CA PRO A 103 12.95 -0.83 -3.68
C PRO A 103 14.20 0.03 -3.93
N SER A 104 14.36 0.52 -5.15
CA SER A 104 15.52 1.33 -5.56
C SER A 104 15.31 2.84 -5.48
N VAL A 105 14.06 3.32 -5.40
CA VAL A 105 13.74 4.75 -5.48
C VAL A 105 12.56 5.08 -4.57
N THR A 106 12.77 6.04 -3.66
CA THR A 106 11.69 6.66 -2.90
C THR A 106 11.60 8.13 -3.25
N ARG A 107 10.39 8.58 -3.60
CA ARG A 107 10.14 9.97 -3.98
C ARG A 107 8.78 10.40 -3.46
N GLU A 108 8.74 11.51 -2.73
CA GLU A 108 7.46 12.09 -2.34
C GLU A 108 6.69 12.59 -3.58
N GLY A 109 5.37 12.46 -3.48
CA GLY A 109 4.43 13.06 -4.39
C GLY A 109 4.56 14.58 -4.36
N PHE A 110 4.52 15.21 -5.53
CA PHE A 110 4.55 16.67 -5.66
C PHE A 110 3.63 17.10 -6.79
N PRO A 111 3.15 18.35 -6.78
CA PRO A 111 2.38 18.90 -7.87
C PRO A 111 3.26 19.10 -9.11
N VAL A 112 2.72 18.76 -10.27
CA VAL A 112 3.34 18.87 -11.59
C VAL A 112 2.36 19.52 -12.53
N LYS A 113 2.84 20.48 -13.32
CA LYS A 113 2.12 21.08 -14.43
C LYS A 113 2.74 20.61 -15.73
N ILE A 114 1.94 19.99 -16.58
CA ILE A 114 2.35 19.55 -17.90
C ILE A 114 1.61 20.39 -18.94
N ARG A 115 2.37 21.12 -19.77
CA ARG A 115 1.84 21.90 -20.89
C ARG A 115 2.03 21.10 -22.17
N PHE A 116 0.96 21.01 -22.96
CA PHE A 116 0.98 20.34 -24.25
C PHE A 116 0.87 21.38 -25.37
N SER A 117 1.59 21.17 -26.46
CA SER A 117 1.38 21.90 -27.72
C SER A 117 1.01 20.89 -28.79
N GLN A 118 -0.20 21.02 -29.35
CA GLN A 118 -0.80 20.07 -30.28
C GLN A 118 -0.86 18.64 -29.70
N ASN A 119 0.11 17.79 -30.06
CA ASN A 119 0.22 16.39 -29.63
C ASN A 119 1.62 16.08 -29.05
N LYS A 120 2.30 17.11 -28.53
CA LYS A 120 3.66 17.07 -27.99
C LYS A 120 3.70 17.69 -26.60
N ILE A 121 4.53 17.14 -25.71
CA ILE A 121 4.82 17.75 -24.42
C ILE A 121 5.73 18.96 -24.67
N GLU A 122 5.27 20.14 -24.30
CA GLU A 122 6.04 21.37 -24.44
C GLU A 122 6.92 21.61 -23.22
N SER A 123 6.34 21.51 -22.01
CA SER A 123 7.08 21.67 -20.77
C SER A 123 6.47 20.84 -19.64
N ILE A 124 7.34 20.45 -18.71
CA ILE A 124 6.98 19.76 -17.47
C ILE A 124 7.61 20.56 -16.35
N ASN A 125 6.79 21.24 -15.56
CA ASN A 125 7.24 22.06 -14.44
C ASN A 125 6.73 21.47 -13.13
N ARG A 126 7.60 21.42 -12.12
CA ARG A 126 7.15 21.14 -10.75
C ARG A 126 6.32 22.34 -10.30
N GLY A 127 5.08 22.10 -9.91
CA GLY A 127 4.25 23.11 -9.27
C GLY A 127 4.83 23.47 -7.91
N ALA A 128 4.64 24.71 -7.47
CA ALA A 128 4.91 25.04 -6.07
C ALA A 128 4.01 24.14 -5.22
N SER A 129 4.59 23.28 -4.37
CA SER A 129 3.84 22.62 -3.29
C SER A 129 3.05 23.71 -2.58
N ALA A 130 1.76 23.50 -2.31
CA ALA A 130 0.96 24.40 -1.51
C ALA A 130 1.56 24.50 -0.09
N ARG A 131 2.62 25.28 0.06
CA ARG A 131 3.27 25.69 1.30
C ARG A 131 2.87 27.14 1.56
N TRP A 132 1.56 27.36 1.57
CA TRP A 132 0.93 28.65 1.83
C TRP A 132 -0.31 28.45 2.70
N PHE A 133 -0.07 27.99 3.92
CA PHE A 133 -0.92 28.37 5.06
C PHE A 133 0.02 28.72 6.21
N GLN A 134 0.74 29.84 6.03
CA GLN A 134 1.08 30.71 7.15
C GLN A 134 -0.01 31.76 7.21
N PHE A 135 -0.98 31.54 8.09
CA PHE A 135 -1.70 32.57 8.84
C PHE A 135 -2.08 31.94 10.18
#